data_AF-A0A8I1AJQ2-F1
#
_entry.id   AF-A0A8I1AJQ2-F1
#
_cell.length_a   1.000
_cell.length_b   1.000
_cell.length_c   1.000
_cell.angle_alpha   90.00
_cell.angle_beta   90.00
_cell.angle_gamma   90.00
#
_symmetry.space_group_name_H-M   'P 1'
#
loop_
_entity.id
_entity.type
_entity.pdbx_description
1 polymer ?
#
loop_
_entity_poly.entity_id
_entity_poly.type
_entity_poly.pdbx_seq_one_letter_code
_entity_poly.pdbx_strand_id
1 'polypeptide(L)'
;MILFRYLLCFLLLFSFANAHADENKCFKNINIYLTHKFGDNFNEDENILVKSTKNSNLIFIKDKTANNSPEHFIVEKRSSLYCEILDAPLSFSMNFSEKNRKLPNTIITKSLGNPKKILEYKLNRNGYYELVKCKAEFDSEKAKEINCDNLYD
;
A
#
# COMPACT_ATOMS: atom_id res chain seq x y z
N MET A 1 36.72 23.70 39.30
CA MET A 1 36.57 23.31 37.87
C MET A 1 36.01 21.89 37.74
N ILE A 2 34.78 21.63 38.16
CA ILE A 2 34.17 20.28 38.05
C ILE A 2 32.76 20.33 37.41
N LEU A 3 32.11 21.50 37.37
CA LEU A 3 30.76 21.63 36.78
C LEU A 3 30.71 21.64 35.25
N PHE A 4 31.84 21.85 34.55
CA PHE A 4 31.84 21.94 33.07
C PHE A 4 31.98 20.58 32.36
N ARG A 5 32.22 19.47 33.07
CA ARG A 5 32.45 18.15 32.45
C ARG A 5 31.20 17.30 32.25
N TYR A 6 30.09 17.61 32.93
CA TYR A 6 28.87 16.81 32.82
C TYR A 6 27.89 17.31 31.74
N LEU A 7 28.06 18.54 31.24
CA LEU A 7 27.21 19.08 30.19
C LEU A 7 27.48 18.44 28.81
N LEU A 8 28.68 17.91 28.59
CA LEU A 8 29.06 17.29 27.31
C LEU A 8 28.55 15.85 27.14
N CYS A 9 28.21 15.14 28.23
CA CYS A 9 27.69 13.77 28.14
C CYS A 9 26.18 13.72 27.83
N PHE A 10 25.43 14.80 28.07
CA PHE A 10 23.99 14.83 27.77
C PHE A 10 23.68 15.16 26.30
N LEU A 11 24.66 15.70 25.56
CA LEU A 11 24.51 16.06 24.14
C LEU A 11 24.79 14.90 23.17
N LEU A 12 25.27 13.75 23.65
CA LEU A 12 25.51 12.57 22.80
C LEU A 12 24.31 11.60 22.72
N LEU A 13 23.20 11.87 23.43
CA LEU A 13 21.98 11.04 23.35
C LEU A 13 20.97 11.50 22.29
N PHE A 14 21.24 12.58 21.56
CA PHE A 14 20.36 13.09 20.49
C PHE A 14 21.05 13.14 19.12
N SER A 15 21.90 12.15 18.84
CA SER A 15 22.46 11.97 17.50
C SER A 15 21.49 11.13 16.66
N PHE A 16 20.60 11.81 15.93
CA PHE A 16 20.07 11.44 14.60
C PHE A 16 19.56 9.98 14.49
N ALA A 17 18.29 9.68 14.72
CA ALA A 17 17.19 10.02 13.81
C ALA A 17 17.66 10.16 12.35
N ASN A 18 17.97 9.02 11.72
CA ASN A 18 17.85 8.82 10.28
C ASN A 18 17.59 7.32 10.03
N ALA A 19 16.44 6.85 10.50
CA ALA A 19 15.77 5.73 9.84
C ALA A 19 14.78 6.36 8.86
N HIS A 20 15.11 6.27 7.58
CA HIS A 20 14.28 6.75 6.48
C HIS A 20 12.82 6.32 6.66
N ALA A 21 11.93 7.28 6.44
CA ALA A 21 10.47 7.16 6.49
C ALA A 21 9.94 5.90 5.78
N ASP A 22 9.55 4.90 6.58
CA ASP A 22 8.59 3.84 6.24
C ASP A 22 7.60 3.60 7.42
N GLU A 23 7.57 4.52 8.39
CA GLU A 23 6.82 4.37 9.66
C GLU A 23 5.29 4.54 9.51
N ASN A 24 4.78 5.08 8.40
CA ASN A 24 3.34 5.38 8.26
C ASN A 24 2.48 4.24 7.69
N LYS A 25 3.05 3.05 7.43
CA LYS A 25 2.29 1.93 6.84
C LYS A 25 1.88 0.85 7.83
N CYS A 26 2.37 0.89 9.09
CA CYS A 26 2.14 -0.16 10.08
C CYS A 26 1.38 0.35 11.31
N PHE A 27 0.35 -0.38 11.72
CA PHE A 27 -0.54 0.00 12.81
C PHE A 27 -0.68 -1.13 13.84
N LYS A 28 -0.86 -0.77 15.11
CA LYS A 28 -1.04 -1.77 16.20
C LYS A 28 -2.35 -2.56 16.09
N ASN A 29 -3.32 -2.03 15.37
CA ASN A 29 -4.65 -2.62 15.21
C ASN A 29 -5.15 -2.33 13.80
N ILE A 30 -5.78 -3.31 13.16
CA ILE A 30 -6.38 -3.15 11.84
C ILE A 30 -7.44 -2.04 11.81
N ASN A 31 -8.23 -1.87 12.86
CA ASN A 31 -9.23 -0.80 12.92
C ASN A 31 -8.58 0.58 12.92
N ILE A 32 -7.40 0.75 13.54
CA ILE A 32 -6.68 2.03 13.50
C ILE A 32 -6.21 2.31 12.07
N TYR A 33 -5.68 1.31 11.37
CA TYR A 33 -5.33 1.43 9.95
C TYR A 33 -6.56 1.84 9.12
N LEU A 34 -7.70 1.15 9.31
CA LEU A 34 -8.93 1.41 8.54
C LEU A 34 -9.47 2.82 8.81
N THR A 35 -9.51 3.24 10.07
CA THR A 35 -9.88 4.61 10.46
C THR A 35 -8.93 5.65 9.87
N HIS A 36 -7.62 5.39 9.90
CA HIS A 36 -6.64 6.30 9.29
C HIS A 36 -6.81 6.42 7.77
N LYS A 37 -7.11 5.31 7.08
CA LYS A 37 -7.22 5.26 5.61
C LYS A 37 -8.56 5.78 5.09
N PHE A 38 -9.66 5.43 5.75
CA PHE A 38 -11.04 5.63 5.25
C PHE A 38 -11.90 6.52 6.18
N GLY A 39 -11.37 6.97 7.31
CA GLY A 39 -12.09 7.79 8.29
C GLY A 39 -12.86 6.97 9.35
N ASP A 40 -13.41 7.67 10.34
CA ASP A 40 -14.03 7.05 11.52
C ASP A 40 -15.25 6.15 11.20
N ASN A 41 -15.98 6.46 10.12
CA ASN A 41 -17.22 5.78 9.75
C ASN A 41 -17.02 4.69 8.67
N PHE A 42 -15.79 4.19 8.46
CA PHE A 42 -15.49 3.20 7.42
C PHE A 42 -16.33 1.91 7.54
N ASN A 43 -16.77 1.57 8.75
CA ASN A 43 -17.59 0.39 9.05
C ASN A 43 -19.04 0.51 8.55
N GLU A 44 -19.50 1.73 8.28
CA GLU A 44 -20.82 2.03 7.73
C GLU A 44 -20.76 2.28 6.21
N ASP A 45 -19.56 2.41 5.63
CA ASP A 45 -19.36 2.66 4.21
C ASP A 45 -19.44 1.35 3.40
N GLU A 46 -20.51 1.21 2.62
CA GLU A 46 -20.75 0.04 1.75
C GLU A 46 -19.72 -0.10 0.62
N ASN A 47 -18.95 0.95 0.32
CA ASN A 47 -17.89 0.92 -0.67
C ASN A 47 -16.62 0.24 -0.17
N ILE A 48 -16.42 0.19 1.14
CA ILE A 48 -15.22 -0.39 1.76
C ILE A 48 -15.46 -1.86 2.09
N LEU A 49 -14.87 -2.74 1.28
CA LEU A 49 -14.93 -4.18 1.52
C LEU A 49 -13.64 -4.68 2.17
N VAL A 50 -13.74 -5.17 3.39
CA VAL A 50 -12.61 -5.78 4.12
C VAL A 50 -12.79 -7.30 4.18
N LYS A 51 -11.79 -8.05 3.71
CA LYS A 51 -11.80 -9.51 3.68
C LYS A 51 -10.52 -10.08 4.29
N SER A 52 -10.68 -10.72 5.44
CA SER A 52 -9.62 -11.51 6.06
C SER A 52 -9.55 -12.90 5.44
N THR A 53 -8.35 -13.37 5.12
CA THR A 53 -8.17 -14.76 4.63
C THR A 53 -8.08 -15.74 5.80
N LYS A 54 -8.88 -16.81 5.78
CA LYS A 54 -8.79 -17.88 6.79
C LYS A 54 -7.38 -18.48 6.75
N ASN A 55 -6.71 -18.53 7.90
CA ASN A 55 -5.37 -19.11 8.10
C ASN A 55 -4.26 -18.40 7.31
N SER A 56 -4.35 -17.09 7.12
CA SER A 56 -3.24 -16.27 6.64
C SER A 56 -3.21 -14.94 7.39
N ASN A 57 -2.04 -14.29 7.38
CA ASN A 57 -1.86 -12.98 7.99
C ASN A 57 -2.31 -11.83 7.07
N LEU A 58 -2.89 -12.14 5.90
CA LEU A 58 -3.28 -11.17 4.89
C LEU A 58 -4.75 -10.75 5.01
N ILE A 59 -4.95 -9.44 4.94
CA ILE A 59 -6.24 -8.76 4.88
C ILE A 59 -6.30 -8.02 3.56
N PHE A 60 -7.31 -8.34 2.76
CA PHE A 60 -7.59 -7.72 1.49
C PHE A 60 -8.66 -6.67 1.68
N ILE A 61 -8.41 -5.48 1.14
CA ILE A 61 -9.33 -4.36 1.24
C ILE A 61 -9.59 -3.85 -0.17
N LYS A 62 -10.85 -3.58 -0.47
CA LYS A 62 -11.27 -2.96 -1.73
C LYS A 62 -12.13 -1.75 -1.43
N ASP A 63 -11.72 -0.60 -1.94
CA ASP A 63 -12.53 0.62 -1.96
C ASP A 63 -13.21 0.75 -3.34
N LYS A 64 -14.53 0.80 -3.34
CA LYS A 64 -15.36 0.89 -4.54
C LYS A 64 -15.91 2.28 -4.83
N THR A 65 -15.53 3.29 -4.05
CA THR A 65 -16.06 4.66 -4.19
C THR A 65 -15.95 5.14 -5.64
N ALA A 66 -14.80 4.90 -6.27
CA ALA A 66 -14.63 5.03 -7.71
C ALA A 66 -15.03 3.72 -8.43
N ASN A 67 -16.33 3.55 -8.74
CA ASN A 67 -16.88 2.31 -9.32
C ASN A 67 -16.11 1.74 -10.54
N ASN A 68 -15.63 2.62 -11.43
CA ASN A 68 -14.90 2.20 -12.64
C ASN A 68 -13.39 1.98 -12.40
N SER A 69 -12.88 2.43 -11.27
CA SER A 69 -11.46 2.44 -10.92
C SER A 69 -11.28 2.21 -9.42
N PRO A 70 -11.78 1.09 -8.87
CA PRO A 70 -11.68 0.83 -7.44
C PRO A 70 -10.21 0.74 -7.02
N GLU A 71 -9.96 0.96 -5.74
CA GLU A 71 -8.64 0.81 -5.15
C GLU A 71 -8.57 -0.51 -4.38
N HIS A 72 -7.42 -1.17 -4.41
CA HIS A 72 -7.18 -2.39 -3.66
C HIS A 72 -5.96 -2.22 -2.77
N PHE A 73 -6.09 -2.66 -1.53
CA PHE A 73 -5.02 -2.66 -0.55
C PHE A 73 -4.79 -4.07 -0.02
N ILE A 74 -3.54 -4.37 0.32
CA ILE A 74 -3.20 -5.60 1.05
C ILE A 74 -2.49 -5.19 2.32
N VAL A 75 -3.03 -5.64 3.45
CA VAL A 75 -2.44 -5.47 4.77
C VAL A 75 -1.97 -6.83 5.29
N GLU A 76 -0.74 -6.90 5.78
CA GLU A 76 -0.16 -8.09 6.38
C GLU A 76 0.08 -7.90 7.88
N LYS A 77 -0.36 -8.89 8.68
CA LYS A 77 -0.03 -8.95 10.11
C LYS A 77 1.39 -9.49 10.32
N ARG A 78 2.31 -8.64 10.79
CA ARG A 78 3.72 -8.96 11.10
C ARG A 78 4.02 -8.62 12.57
N SER A 79 4.47 -9.59 13.37
CA SER A 79 4.94 -9.37 14.74
C SER A 79 4.03 -8.46 15.59
N SER A 80 2.71 -8.68 15.51
CA SER A 80 1.64 -7.90 16.18
C SER A 80 1.28 -6.54 15.59
N LEU A 81 1.90 -6.13 14.48
CA LEU A 81 1.51 -4.95 13.70
C LEU A 81 0.76 -5.38 12.43
N TYR A 82 -0.06 -4.48 11.90
CA TYR A 82 -0.78 -4.59 10.64
C TYR A 82 -0.17 -3.60 9.66
N CYS A 83 0.55 -4.10 8.66
CA CYS A 83 1.32 -3.29 7.73
C CYS A 83 0.69 -3.30 6.34
N GLU A 84 0.39 -2.14 5.77
CA GLU A 84 0.02 -2.00 4.37
C GLU A 84 1.22 -2.38 3.50
N ILE A 85 1.09 -3.47 2.75
CA ILE A 85 2.13 -4.00 1.86
C ILE A 85 1.83 -3.76 0.39
N LEU A 86 0.61 -3.38 0.04
CA LEU A 86 0.21 -2.94 -1.30
C LEU A 86 -0.83 -1.83 -1.17
N ASP A 87 -0.61 -0.75 -1.91
CA ASP A 87 -1.59 0.26 -2.27
C ASP A 87 -1.67 0.27 -3.81
N ALA A 88 -2.81 -0.16 -4.35
CA ALA A 88 -3.01 -0.30 -5.79
C ALA A 88 -4.22 0.52 -6.25
N PRO A 89 -4.02 1.80 -6.64
CA PRO A 89 -5.09 2.60 -7.20
C PRO A 89 -5.51 2.08 -8.58
N LEU A 90 -6.68 2.52 -9.05
CA LEU A 90 -7.20 2.27 -10.40
C LEU A 90 -7.22 0.78 -10.80
N SER A 91 -7.52 -0.10 -9.84
CA SER A 91 -7.33 -1.55 -9.94
C SER A 91 -8.65 -2.30 -10.15
N PHE A 92 -9.40 -1.95 -11.20
CA PHE A 92 -10.67 -2.62 -11.53
C PHE A 92 -10.53 -4.15 -11.60
N SER A 93 -9.43 -4.62 -12.21
CA SER A 93 -9.01 -6.01 -12.20
C SER A 93 -7.60 -6.16 -11.66
N MET A 94 -7.32 -7.30 -11.03
CA MET A 94 -6.01 -7.66 -10.50
C MET A 94 -5.72 -9.13 -10.86
N ASN A 95 -4.51 -9.42 -11.32
CA ASN A 95 -4.09 -10.78 -11.74
C ASN A 95 -3.83 -11.75 -10.58
N PHE A 96 -4.12 -11.35 -9.34
CA PHE A 96 -3.85 -12.11 -8.15
C PHE A 96 -5.13 -12.75 -7.59
N SER A 97 -5.05 -14.03 -7.21
CA SER A 97 -6.12 -14.74 -6.53
C SER A 97 -5.76 -14.99 -5.07
N GLU A 98 -6.63 -14.55 -4.17
CA GLU A 98 -6.51 -14.71 -2.71
C GLU A 98 -6.48 -16.19 -2.23
N LYS A 99 -6.78 -17.16 -3.11
CA LYS A 99 -6.91 -18.58 -2.75
C LYS A 99 -5.61 -19.22 -2.27
N ASN A 100 -4.47 -18.81 -2.82
CA ASN A 100 -3.20 -19.52 -2.60
C ASN A 100 -2.43 -19.07 -1.35
N ARG A 101 -2.93 -18.06 -0.60
CA ARG A 101 -2.29 -17.51 0.62
C ARG A 101 -0.82 -17.09 0.49
N LYS A 102 -0.28 -17.11 -0.73
CA LYS A 102 1.09 -16.72 -1.06
C LYS A 102 1.01 -15.51 -1.97
N LEU A 103 1.72 -14.46 -1.58
CA LEU A 103 1.88 -13.27 -2.39
C LEU A 103 2.74 -13.59 -3.61
N PRO A 104 2.30 -13.26 -4.84
CA PRO A 104 3.12 -13.41 -6.03
C PRO A 104 4.29 -12.41 -6.00
N ASN A 105 5.33 -12.67 -6.78
CA ASN A 105 6.40 -11.68 -6.92
C ASN A 105 5.95 -10.43 -7.69
N THR A 106 4.85 -10.55 -8.46
CA THR A 106 4.35 -9.48 -9.31
C THR A 106 2.82 -9.45 -9.26
N ILE A 107 2.27 -8.26 -9.05
CA ILE A 107 0.84 -7.98 -9.16
C ILE A 107 0.65 -7.02 -10.32
N ILE A 108 -0.29 -7.33 -11.21
CA ILE A 108 -0.68 -6.46 -12.32
C ILE A 108 -2.12 -6.05 -12.09
N THR A 109 -2.38 -4.75 -12.07
CA THR A 109 -3.72 -4.19 -12.05
C THR A 109 -4.06 -3.52 -13.36
N LYS A 110 -5.36 -3.45 -13.66
CA LYS A 110 -5.88 -2.77 -14.84
C LYS A 110 -7.17 -2.02 -14.51
N SER A 111 -7.22 -0.75 -14.89
CA SER A 111 -8.39 0.13 -14.75
C SER A 111 -9.42 -0.10 -15.87
N LEU A 112 -10.63 0.44 -15.69
CA LEU A 112 -11.51 0.74 -16.82
C LEU A 112 -11.20 2.12 -17.40
N GLY A 113 -11.88 2.46 -18.50
CA GLY A 113 -11.74 3.73 -19.22
C GLY A 113 -10.93 3.62 -20.51
N ASN A 114 -10.70 4.76 -21.14
CA ASN A 114 -9.82 4.90 -22.29
C ASN A 114 -9.00 6.19 -22.11
N PRO A 115 -7.68 6.10 -21.85
CA PRO A 115 -6.88 4.88 -21.80
C PRO A 115 -7.13 4.03 -20.55
N LYS A 116 -7.05 2.70 -20.68
CA LYS A 116 -6.95 1.77 -19.55
C LYS A 116 -5.54 1.87 -18.97
N LYS A 117 -5.42 2.13 -17.67
CA LYS A 117 -4.13 2.15 -16.97
C LYS A 117 -3.79 0.72 -16.54
N ILE A 118 -2.57 0.28 -16.82
CA ILE A 118 -2.03 -1.03 -16.43
C ILE A 118 -0.81 -0.80 -15.55
N LEU A 119 -0.88 -1.26 -14.30
CA LEU A 119 0.14 -1.01 -13.28
C LEU A 119 0.78 -2.32 -12.87
N GLU A 120 2.11 -2.37 -12.87
CA GLU A 120 2.89 -3.53 -12.45
C GLU A 120 3.60 -3.23 -11.13
N TYR A 121 3.30 -4.02 -10.12
CA TYR A 121 3.89 -3.96 -8.79
C TYR A 121 4.80 -5.16 -8.58
N LYS A 122 5.99 -4.96 -8.00
CA LYS A 122 6.90 -6.04 -7.62
C LYS A 122 7.11 -6.10 -6.12
N LEU A 123 7.09 -7.32 -5.59
CA LEU A 123 7.40 -7.57 -4.19
C LEU A 123 8.91 -7.36 -3.97
N ASN A 124 9.26 -6.36 -3.19
CA ASN A 124 10.64 -6.07 -2.82
C ASN A 124 11.08 -6.92 -1.60
N ARG A 125 12.38 -6.94 -1.31
CA ARG A 125 13.02 -7.71 -0.23
C ARG A 125 12.55 -7.29 1.16
N ASN A 126 12.09 -6.05 1.33
CA ASN A 126 11.46 -5.55 2.55
C ASN A 126 10.03 -6.10 2.75
N GLY A 127 9.51 -6.85 1.79
CA GLY A 127 8.18 -7.46 1.81
C GLY A 127 7.06 -6.49 1.44
N TYR A 128 7.36 -5.33 0.87
CA TYR A 128 6.36 -4.39 0.35
C TYR A 128 6.34 -4.45 -1.18
N TYR A 129 5.18 -4.22 -1.77
CA TYR A 129 5.06 -4.05 -3.20
C TYR A 129 5.41 -2.62 -3.60
N GLU A 130 6.22 -2.50 -4.65
CA GLU A 130 6.58 -1.23 -5.25
C GLU A 130 6.06 -1.18 -6.68
N LEU A 131 5.49 -0.04 -7.06
CA LEU A 131 5.08 0.23 -8.43
C LEU A 131 6.33 0.39 -9.31
N VAL A 132 6.51 -0.50 -10.28
CA VAL A 132 7.72 -0.53 -11.13
C VAL A 132 7.45 -0.19 -12.58
N LYS A 133 6.19 -0.23 -13.04
CA LYS A 133 5.84 0.06 -14.43
C LYS A 133 4.40 0.51 -14.57
N CYS A 134 4.18 1.53 -15.40
CA CYS A 134 2.86 2.05 -15.74
C CYS A 134 2.68 2.07 -17.25
N LYS A 135 1.51 1.64 -17.72
CA LYS A 135 1.15 1.70 -19.14
C LYS A 135 -0.25 2.26 -19.33
N ALA A 136 -0.46 2.93 -20.44
CA ALA A 136 -1.76 3.32 -20.97
C ALA A 136 -2.09 2.46 -22.20
N GLU A 137 -3.21 1.72 -22.15
CA GLU A 137 -3.76 0.95 -23.26
C GLU A 137 -4.98 1.68 -23.81
N PHE A 138 -4.90 2.10 -25.07
CA PHE A 138 -6.00 2.76 -25.78
C PHE A 138 -6.77 1.73 -26.60
N ASP A 139 -8.07 1.91 -26.78
CA ASP A 139 -8.90 0.91 -27.48
C ASP A 139 -8.45 0.63 -28.93
N SER A 140 -7.81 1.61 -29.58
CA SER A 140 -7.30 1.53 -30.95
C SER A 140 -5.79 1.36 -31.06
N GLU A 141 -5.05 1.33 -29.95
CA GLU A 141 -3.58 1.36 -29.97
C GLU A 141 -2.95 0.33 -29.04
N LYS A 142 -1.69 -0.03 -29.32
CA LYS A 142 -0.89 -0.84 -28.39
C LYS A 142 -0.64 -0.06 -27.10
N ALA A 143 -0.57 -0.79 -25.98
CA ALA A 143 -0.22 -0.22 -24.70
C ALA A 143 1.13 0.52 -24.77
N LYS A 144 1.16 1.77 -24.31
CA LYS A 144 2.35 2.62 -24.23
C LYS A 144 2.78 2.77 -22.78
N GLU A 145 4.08 2.74 -22.53
CA GLU A 145 4.62 3.05 -21.21
C GLU A 145 4.43 4.54 -20.92
N ILE A 146 4.00 4.85 -19.70
CA ILE A 146 3.77 6.22 -19.22
C ILE A 146 4.55 6.44 -17.93
N ASN A 147 4.79 7.71 -17.56
CA ASN A 147 5.31 8.01 -16.24
C ASN A 147 4.26 7.62 -15.17
N CYS A 148 4.70 6.89 -14.14
CA CYS A 148 3.87 6.53 -13.00
C CYS A 148 3.48 7.73 -12.13
N ASP A 149 4.17 8.86 -12.23
CA ASP A 149 3.76 10.09 -11.56
C ASP A 149 2.49 10.70 -12.20
N ASN A 150 2.23 10.37 -13.48
CA ASN A 150 1.12 10.93 -14.27
C ASN A 150 -0.04 9.93 -14.37
N LEU A 151 -0.30 9.17 -13.30
CA LEU A 151 -1.31 8.11 -13.32
C LEU A 151 -2.73 8.62 -13.54
N TYR A 152 -3.02 9.79 -12.98
CA TYR A 152 -4.35 10.41 -12.97
C TYR A 152 -4.57 11.39 -14.13
N ASP A 153 -3.54 11.63 -14.95
CA ASP A 153 -3.61 12.43 -16.18
C ASP A 153 -4.05 11.58 -17.39
#